data_AF-A0A8J2IJ62-F1
#
_entry.id   AF-A0A8J2IJ62-F1
#
_cell.length_a   1.000
_cell.length_b   1.000
_cell.length_c   1.000
_cell.angle_alpha   90.00
_cell.angle_beta   90.00
_cell.angle_gamma   90.00
#
_symmetry.space_group_name_H-M   'P 1'
#
loop_
_entity.id
_entity.type
_entity.pdbx_description
1 polymer ?
#
loop_
_entity_poly.entity_id
_entity_poly.type
_entity_poly.pdbx_seq_one_letter_code
_entity_poly.pdbx_strand_id
1 'polypeptide(L)'
;MAPCSFLSLPHEIRHNIYREYFALKNGYAFQPGPGKLAAFDGEPLDLALMYTCRFIASETKDMPLAHNTISFSTVFHPDWRNDAGRLDYLLDFQEKERYNLLIYLSRFITPRM
;
A
#
# COMPACT_ATOMS: atom_id res chain seq x y z
N MET A 1 6.49 0.42 -27.35
CA MET A 1 6.22 -1.00 -27.04
C MET A 1 5.11 -1.03 -26.00
N ALA A 2 4.03 -1.78 -26.24
CA ALA A 2 3.00 -1.94 -25.22
C ALA A 2 3.61 -2.63 -23.98
N PRO A 3 3.25 -2.24 -22.75
CA PRO A 3 3.76 -2.90 -21.56
C PRO A 3 3.32 -4.36 -21.57
N CYS A 4 4.28 -5.29 -21.60
CA CYS A 4 4.02 -6.70 -21.39
C CYS A 4 3.65 -6.89 -19.92
N SER A 5 2.35 -6.96 -19.63
CA SER A 5 1.86 -7.36 -18.32
C SER A 5 2.40 -8.74 -17.97
N PHE A 6 2.73 -9.00 -16.71
CA PHE A 6 3.05 -10.36 -16.29
C PHE A 6 1.96 -11.36 -16.71
N LEU A 7 0.70 -10.94 -16.73
CA LEU A 7 -0.44 -11.75 -17.19
C LEU A 7 -0.49 -11.96 -18.70
N SER A 8 0.24 -11.18 -19.50
CA SER A 8 0.40 -11.41 -20.94
C SER A 8 1.43 -12.49 -21.27
N LEU A 9 2.17 -13.00 -20.27
CA LEU A 9 3.00 -14.18 -20.45
C LEU A 9 2.13 -15.43 -20.66
N PRO A 10 2.53 -16.35 -21.55
CA PRO A 10 1.87 -17.64 -21.72
C PRO A 10 1.71 -18.34 -20.37
N HIS A 11 0.60 -19.08 -20.23
CA HIS A 11 0.26 -19.77 -18.99
C HIS A 11 1.40 -20.66 -18.49
N GLU A 12 2.06 -21.38 -19.39
CA GLU A 12 3.18 -22.28 -19.11
C GLU A 12 4.36 -21.57 -18.43
N ILE A 13 4.70 -20.38 -18.91
CA ILE A 13 5.79 -19.57 -18.35
C ILE A 13 5.43 -19.08 -16.96
N ARG A 14 4.20 -18.58 -16.78
CA ARG A 14 3.71 -18.18 -15.45
C ARG A 14 3.68 -19.36 -14.48
N HIS A 15 3.21 -20.52 -14.94
CA HIS A 15 3.11 -21.73 -14.13
C HIS A 15 4.47 -22.25 -13.66
N ASN A 16 5.49 -22.18 -14.53
CA ASN A 16 6.85 -22.53 -14.14
C ASN A 16 7.41 -21.57 -13.09
N ILE A 17 7.19 -20.25 -13.26
CA ILE A 17 7.56 -19.26 -12.25
C ILE A 17 6.86 -19.58 -10.92
N TYR A 18 5.55 -19.81 -10.93
CA TYR A 18 4.80 -20.15 -9.71
C TYR A 18 5.31 -21.45 -9.04
N ARG A 19 5.66 -22.46 -9.82
CA ARG A 19 6.23 -23.71 -9.29
C ARG A 19 7.52 -23.48 -8.51
N GLU A 20 8.41 -22.63 -9.01
CA GLU A 20 9.66 -22.31 -8.30
C GLU A 20 9.41 -21.49 -7.03
N TYR A 21 8.37 -20.65 -7.02
CA TYR A 21 8.03 -19.81 -5.86
C TYR A 21 7.24 -20.53 -4.75
N PHE A 22 6.39 -21.51 -5.10
CA PHE A 22 5.48 -22.19 -4.17
C PHE A 22 5.91 -23.62 -3.82
N ALA A 23 7.08 -24.07 -4.27
CA ALA A 23 7.59 -25.39 -3.95
C ALA A 23 8.14 -25.47 -2.53
N LEU A 24 7.27 -25.83 -1.57
CA LEU A 24 7.70 -26.36 -0.27
C LEU A 24 7.59 -27.88 -0.28
N LYS A 25 8.64 -28.58 0.17
CA LYS A 25 8.72 -30.06 0.19
C LYS A 25 7.51 -30.73 0.86
N ASN A 26 6.98 -30.12 1.91
CA ASN A 26 5.85 -30.63 2.68
C ASN A 26 4.54 -29.84 2.44
N GLY A 27 4.57 -28.81 1.59
CA GLY A 27 3.42 -27.94 1.32
C GLY A 27 3.08 -26.96 2.46
N TYR A 28 1.85 -26.44 2.42
CA TYR A 28 1.33 -25.44 3.35
C TYR A 28 0.22 -26.01 4.23
N ALA A 29 0.12 -25.56 5.48
CA ALA A 29 -0.99 -25.80 6.38
C ALA A 29 -1.63 -24.48 6.82
N PHE A 30 -2.96 -24.46 6.93
CA PHE A 30 -3.68 -23.36 7.53
C PHE A 30 -3.54 -23.41 9.06
N GLN A 31 -3.10 -22.32 9.68
CA GLN A 31 -3.02 -22.18 11.13
C GLN A 31 -4.24 -21.40 11.68
N PRO A 32 -5.16 -22.06 12.41
CA PRO A 32 -6.42 -21.46 12.86
C PRO A 32 -6.25 -20.29 13.83
N GLY A 33 -5.22 -20.33 14.68
CA GLY A 33 -4.97 -19.29 15.68
C GLY A 33 -4.68 -17.91 15.07
N PRO A 34 -3.59 -17.74 14.29
CA PRO A 34 -3.27 -16.49 13.63
C PRO A 34 -4.08 -16.23 12.35
N GLY A 35 -4.87 -17.20 11.85
CA GLY A 35 -5.63 -17.10 10.60
C GLY A 35 -4.74 -16.99 9.35
N LYS A 36 -3.56 -17.62 9.38
CA LYS A 36 -2.53 -17.52 8.33
C LYS A 36 -2.14 -18.88 7.79
N LEU A 37 -1.66 -18.90 6.55
CA LEU A 37 -0.96 -20.04 5.95
C LEU A 37 0.48 -20.10 6.49
N ALA A 38 0.89 -21.28 6.96
CA ALA A 38 2.26 -21.59 7.38
C ALA A 38 2.78 -22.82 6.62
N ALA A 39 4.07 -23.16 6.76
CA ALA A 39 4.56 -24.43 6.26
C ALA A 39 3.86 -25.59 7.00
N PHE A 40 3.68 -26.72 6.33
CA PHE A 40 2.91 -27.86 6.85
C PHE A 40 3.45 -28.43 8.17
N ASP A 41 4.77 -28.35 8.38
CA ASP A 41 5.47 -28.77 9.59
C ASP A 41 5.39 -27.76 10.75
N GLY A 42 4.71 -26.62 10.54
CA GLY A 42 4.67 -25.52 11.52
C GLY A 42 5.92 -24.66 11.50
N GLU A 43 6.85 -24.91 10.58
CA GLU A 43 8.01 -24.05 10.34
C GLU A 43 7.57 -22.70 9.74
N PRO A 44 8.32 -21.62 10.00
CA PRO A 44 8.08 -20.34 9.36
C PRO A 44 8.17 -20.48 7.83
N LEU A 45 7.37 -19.67 7.13
CA LEU A 45 7.42 -19.56 5.67
C LEU A 45 8.87 -19.31 5.22
N ASP A 46 9.27 -19.91 4.10
CA ASP A 46 10.60 -19.72 3.54
C ASP A 46 10.95 -18.22 3.49
N LEU A 47 12.04 -17.86 4.17
CA LEU A 47 12.56 -16.51 4.24
C LEU A 47 12.83 -15.96 2.84
N ALA A 48 13.30 -16.80 1.90
CA ALA A 48 13.53 -16.37 0.53
C ALA A 48 12.23 -15.92 -0.14
N LEU A 49 11.12 -16.65 0.03
CA LEU A 49 9.81 -16.26 -0.46
C LEU A 49 9.32 -14.95 0.17
N MET A 50 9.46 -14.82 1.50
CA MET A 50 9.08 -13.59 2.21
C MET A 50 9.86 -12.37 1.72
N TYR A 51 11.19 -12.50 1.60
CA TYR A 51 12.05 -11.42 1.15
C TYR A 51 11.78 -11.06 -0.31
N THR A 52 11.51 -12.05 -1.17
CA THR A 52 11.22 -11.79 -2.57
C THR A 52 9.88 -11.07 -2.76
N CYS A 53 8.83 -11.48 -2.05
CA CYS A 53 7.55 -10.75 -2.04
C CYS A 53 7.71 -9.32 -1.53
N ARG A 54 8.50 -9.12 -0.47
CA ARG A 54 8.79 -7.79 0.08
C ARG A 54 9.60 -6.94 -0.91
N PHE A 55 10.57 -7.54 -1.58
CA PHE A 55 11.40 -6.88 -2.59
C PHE A 55 10.55 -6.42 -3.77
N ILE A 56 9.73 -7.31 -4.34
CA ILE A 56 8.78 -6.98 -5.43
C ILE A 56 7.82 -5.87 -4.98
N ALA A 57 7.24 -5.96 -3.78
CA ALA A 57 6.35 -4.92 -3.27
C ALA A 57 7.07 -3.56 -3.14
N SER A 58 8.35 -3.57 -2.75
CA SER A 58 9.14 -2.35 -2.62
C SER A 58 9.52 -1.73 -3.98
N GLU A 59 9.88 -2.55 -4.98
CA GLU A 59 10.18 -2.08 -6.34
C GLU A 59 8.95 -1.54 -7.04
N THR A 60 7.79 -2.15 -6.77
CA THR A 60 6.53 -1.82 -7.44
C THR A 60 5.71 -0.77 -6.69
N LYS A 61 6.18 -0.21 -5.57
CA LYS A 61 5.36 0.66 -4.70
C LYS A 61 4.78 1.89 -5.42
N ASP A 62 5.52 2.46 -6.38
CA ASP A 62 5.13 3.68 -7.11
C ASP A 62 4.49 3.35 -8.46
N MET A 63 4.68 2.12 -8.96
CA MET A 63 4.23 1.69 -10.29
C MET A 63 2.70 1.75 -10.48
N PRO A 64 1.85 1.35 -9.50
CA PRO A 64 0.40 1.48 -9.63
C PRO A 64 -0.04 2.91 -9.91
N LEU A 65 0.59 3.89 -9.27
CA LEU A 65 0.25 5.31 -9.45
C LEU A 65 0.88 5.90 -10.71
N ALA A 66 2.07 5.42 -11.10
CA ALA A 66 2.80 5.90 -12.27
C ALA A 66 2.24 5.39 -13.61
N HIS A 67 1.69 4.17 -13.64
CA HIS A 67 1.24 3.52 -14.87
C HIS A 67 -0.27 3.49 -15.08
N ASN A 68 -1.06 3.71 -14.03
CA ASN A 68 -2.52 3.74 -14.16
C ASN A 68 -3.03 5.17 -14.11
N THR A 69 -3.97 5.48 -15.00
CA THR A 69 -4.75 6.72 -14.88
C THR A 69 -5.70 6.56 -13.70
N ILE A 70 -5.44 7.29 -12.62
CA ILE A 70 -6.31 7.29 -11.44
C ILE A 70 -7.42 8.31 -11.65
N SER A 71 -8.65 7.84 -11.82
CA SER A 71 -9.83 8.70 -11.87
C SER A 71 -10.43 8.85 -10.48
N PHE A 72 -10.47 10.07 -9.97
CA PHE A 72 -11.22 10.40 -8.77
C PHE A 72 -12.58 10.97 -9.15
N SER A 73 -13.64 10.50 -8.50
CA SER A 73 -14.99 11.07 -8.62
C SER A 73 -15.55 11.32 -7.25
N THR A 74 -16.20 12.46 -7.05
CA THR A 74 -16.94 12.73 -5.82
C THR A 74 -18.15 11.81 -5.77
N VAL A 75 -18.27 11.01 -4.72
CA VAL A 75 -19.46 10.20 -4.45
C VAL A 75 -20.16 10.72 -3.20
N PHE A 76 -21.49 10.77 -3.26
CA PHE A 76 -22.31 11.02 -2.09
C PHE A 76 -22.75 9.67 -1.51
N HIS A 77 -22.35 9.39 -0.26
CA HIS A 77 -22.80 8.22 0.50
C HIS A 77 -23.37 8.68 1.86
N PRO A 78 -24.62 8.35 2.21
CA PRO A 78 -25.26 8.85 3.44
C PRO A 78 -24.45 8.54 4.71
N ASP A 79 -23.89 7.34 4.81
CA ASP A 79 -23.14 6.91 5.99
C ASP A 79 -21.83 7.67 6.17
N TRP A 80 -21.26 8.23 5.09
CA TRP A 80 -20.02 8.99 5.14
C TRP A 80 -20.24 10.47 5.46
N ARG A 81 -21.49 10.92 5.61
CA ARG A 81 -21.81 12.32 5.91
C ARG A 81 -21.13 12.81 7.19
N ASN A 82 -21.16 11.98 8.24
CA ASN A 82 -20.54 12.33 9.52
C ASN A 82 -19.02 12.40 9.40
N ASP A 83 -18.40 11.48 8.67
CA ASP A 83 -16.95 11.47 8.45
C ASP A 83 -16.51 12.62 7.54
N ALA A 84 -17.28 12.97 6.51
CA ALA A 84 -17.04 14.12 5.66
C ALA A 84 -17.12 15.43 6.44
N GLY A 85 -18.14 15.59 7.30
CA GLY A 85 -18.26 16.75 8.18
C GLY A 85 -17.12 16.84 9.20
N ARG A 86 -16.68 15.69 9.76
CA ARG A 86 -15.52 15.65 10.65
C ARG A 86 -14.24 16.05 9.92
N LEU A 87 -14.03 15.55 8.70
CA LEU A 87 -12.88 15.88 7.88
C LEU A 87 -12.84 17.38 7.57
N ASP A 88 -13.97 17.95 7.17
CA ASP A 88 -14.11 19.38 6.88
C ASP A 88 -13.76 20.24 8.11
N TYR A 89 -14.30 19.88 9.28
CA TYR A 89 -13.96 20.53 10.54
C TYR A 89 -12.46 20.43 10.87
N LEU A 90 -11.85 19.26 10.70
CA LEU A 90 -10.43 19.06 11.00
C LEU A 90 -9.53 19.86 10.06
N LEU A 91 -9.89 19.97 8.78
CA LEU A 91 -9.15 20.76 7.79
C LEU A 91 -9.21 22.26 8.12
N ASP A 92 -10.40 22.78 8.42
CA ASP A 92 -10.59 24.18 8.83
C ASP A 92 -9.84 24.49 10.14
N PHE A 93 -9.90 23.58 11.11
CA PHE A 93 -9.15 23.71 12.36
C PHE A 93 -7.64 23.71 12.13
N GLN A 94 -7.12 22.77 11.34
CA GLN A 94 -5.70 22.71 11.00
C GLN A 94 -5.23 23.98 10.30
N GLU A 95 -6.02 24.51 9.38
CA GLU A 95 -5.70 25.74 8.67
C GLU A 95 -5.60 26.93 9.63
N LYS A 96 -6.57 27.08 10.54
CA LYS A 96 -6.57 28.11 11.58
C LYS A 96 -5.35 28.03 12.48
N GLU A 97 -5.02 26.82 12.96
CA GLU A 97 -3.85 26.61 13.81
C GLU A 97 -2.54 26.92 13.08
N ARG A 98 -2.44 26.57 11.80
CA ARG A 98 -1.28 26.94 10.98
C ARG A 98 -1.14 28.47 10.87
N TYR A 99 -2.22 29.20 10.65
CA TYR A 99 -2.20 30.66 10.64
C TYR A 99 -1.82 31.25 12.00
N ASN A 100 -2.39 30.74 13.09
CA ASN A 100 -2.06 31.17 14.46
C ASN A 100 -0.55 31.00 14.74
N LEU A 101 0.01 29.87 14.34
CA LEU A 101 1.43 29.58 14.50
C LEU A 101 2.30 30.51 13.65
N LEU A 102 1.92 30.78 12.40
CA LEU A 102 2.62 31.75 11.55
C LEU A 102 2.59 33.17 12.13
N ILE A 103 1.44 33.61 12.64
CA ILE A 103 1.30 34.93 13.30
C ILE A 103 2.19 34.99 14.54
N TYR A 104 2.18 33.94 15.37
CA TYR A 104 3.02 33.89 16.57
C TYR A 104 4.51 33.97 16.21
N LEU A 105 4.96 33.15 15.24
CA LEU A 105 6.34 33.11 14.79
C LEU A 105 6.77 34.40 14.10
N SER A 106 5.87 35.09 13.39
CA SER A 106 6.19 36.33 12.67
C SER A 106 6.81 37.41 13.57
N ARG A 107 6.46 37.42 14.86
CA ARG A 107 7.03 38.35 15.86
C ARG A 107 8.50 38.10 16.18
N PHE A 108 9.00 36.91 15.85
CA PHE A 108 10.37 36.47 16.10
C PHE A 108 11.19 36.32 14.81
N ILE A 109 10.57 36.47 13.65
CA ILE A 109 11.27 36.48 12.35
C ILE A 109 11.76 37.90 12.11
N THR A 110 13.07 38.11 12.19
CA THR A 110 13.69 39.35 11.70
C THR A 110 13.75 39.29 10.17
N PRO A 111 13.42 40.39 9.45
CA PRO A 111 13.61 40.44 8.01
C PRO A 111 15.08 40.16 7.72
N ARG A 112 15.37 39.23 6.81
CA ARG A 112 16.73 39.11 6.28
C ARG A 112 17.06 40.44 5.58
N MET A 113 18.07 41.14 6.10
CA MET A 113 18.77 42.21 5.39
C MET A 113 19.46 41.64 4.15
#